data_AF-A0A392TJC8-F1
#
_entry.id   AF-A0A392TJC8-F1
#
_cell.length_a   1.000
_cell.length_b   1.000
_cell.length_c   1.000
_cell.angle_alpha   90.00
_cell.angle_beta   90.00
_cell.angle_gamma   90.00
#
_symmetry.space_group_name_H-M   'P 1'
#
loop_
_entity.id
_entity.type
_entity.pdbx_description
1 polymer ?
#
loop_
_entity_poly.entity_id
_entity_poly.type
_entity_poly.pdbx_seq_one_letter_code
_entity_poly.pdbx_strand_id
1 'polypeptide(L)' 'MEAEEDKCVKFENGLRPDIKQLIGFNEIRDFPTLLNKSRICDEDGKAKANYYKAANEKRGKDL' A
#
# COMPACT_ATOMS: atom_id res chain seq x y z
N MET A 1 -4.57 24.89 1.14
CA MET A 1 -3.32 24.12 1.24
C MET A 1 -3.33 23.33 2.54
N GLU A 2 -3.37 23.96 3.73
CA GLU A 2 -3.42 23.25 5.02
C GLU A 2 -4.59 22.26 5.16
N ALA A 3 -5.79 22.60 4.67
CA ALA A 3 -6.96 21.70 4.75
C ALA A 3 -6.82 20.43 3.90
N GLU A 4 -6.03 20.47 2.81
CA GLU A 4 -5.80 19.29 1.97
C GLU A 4 -4.67 18.43 2.53
N GLU A 5 -3.63 19.07 3.08
CA GLU A 5 -2.56 18.38 3.80
C GLU A 5 -3.11 17.64 5.04
N ASP A 6 -3.97 18.26 5.85
CA ASP A 6 -4.63 17.60 6.98
C ASP A 6 -5.45 16.37 6.52
N LYS A 7 -6.14 16.51 5.39
CA LYS A 7 -6.91 15.41 4.78
C LYS A 7 -6.01 14.25 4.35
N CYS A 8 -4.86 14.55 3.74
CA CYS A 8 -3.84 13.57 3.37
C CYS A 8 -3.28 12.86 4.60
N VAL A 9 -2.85 13.62 5.62
CA VAL A 9 -2.31 13.09 6.88
C VAL A 9 -3.32 12.20 7.59
N LYS A 10 -4.59 12.61 7.66
CA LYS A 10 -5.66 11.80 8.27
C LYS A 10 -5.87 10.48 7.53
N PHE A 11 -5.83 10.51 6.19
CA PHE A 11 -5.96 9.31 5.38
C PHE A 11 -4.76 8.38 5.55
N GLU A 12 -3.53 8.90 5.46
CA GLU A 12 -2.29 8.14 5.66
C GLU A 12 -2.24 7.45 7.02
N ASN A 13 -2.74 8.12 8.06
CA ASN A 13 -2.83 7.52 9.39
C ASN A 13 -3.80 6.34 9.49
N GLY A 14 -4.77 6.23 8.58
CA GLY A 14 -5.69 5.10 8.48
C GLY A 14 -5.19 3.94 7.59
N LEU A 15 -4.07 4.11 6.90
CA LEU A 15 -3.49 3.05 6.07
C LEU A 15 -2.84 1.95 6.91
N ARG A 16 -2.80 0.73 6.36
CA ARG A 16 -1.99 -0.35 6.95
C ARG A 16 -0.51 0.06 7.00
N PRO A 17 0.27 -0.37 8.01
CA PRO A 17 1.65 0.09 8.20
C PRO A 17 2.58 -0.08 7.00
N ASP A 18 2.45 -1.19 6.28
CA ASP A 18 3.24 -1.51 5.08
C ASP A 18 2.94 -0.55 3.93
N ILE A 19 1.66 -0.25 3.68
CA ILE A 19 1.23 0.72 2.67
C ILE A 19 1.61 2.13 3.13
N LYS A 20 1.36 2.47 4.40
CA LYS A 20 1.68 3.77 4.98
C LYS A 20 3.17 4.09 4.84
N GLN A 21 4.05 3.13 5.09
CA GLN A 21 5.48 3.33 4.93
C GLN A 21 5.84 3.68 3.48
N LEU A 22 5.32 2.93 2.50
CA LEU A 22 5.57 3.19 1.07
C LEU A 22 5.03 4.55 0.61
N ILE A 23 3.84 4.90 1.08
CA ILE A 23 3.17 6.14 0.72
C ILE A 23 3.84 7.35 1.39
N GLY A 24 4.18 7.25 2.68
CA GLY A 24 4.83 8.32 3.43
C GLY A 24 6.19 8.73 2.87
N PHE A 25 6.93 7.82 2.22
CA PHE A 25 8.18 8.16 1.53
C PHE A 25 7.99 9.06 0.30
N ASN A 26 6.79 9.09 -0.29
CA ASN A 26 6.51 9.90 -1.48
C ASN A 26 6.02 11.32 -1.14
N GLU A 27 5.79 11.64 0.14
CA GLU A 27 5.36 12.97 0.64
C GLU A 27 4.22 13.61 -0.16
N ILE A 28 3.20 12.80 -0.53
CA ILE A 28 2.13 13.23 -1.44
C ILE A 28 1.16 14.15 -0.71
N ARG A 29 0.98 15.37 -1.23
CA ARG A 29 0.05 16.36 -0.67
C ARG A 29 -1.24 16.55 -1.47
N ASP A 30 -1.31 15.96 -2.67
CA ASP A 30 -2.51 15.93 -3.51
C ASP A 30 -3.37 14.70 -3.15
N PHE A 31 -4.58 14.96 -2.64
CA PHE A 31 -5.44 13.90 -2.11
C PHE A 31 -5.88 12.87 -3.17
N PRO A 32 -6.30 13.25 -4.39
CA PRO A 32 -6.60 12.29 -5.46
C PRO A 32 -5.42 11.38 -5.81
N THR A 33 -4.21 11.93 -5.89
CA THR A 33 -2.98 11.17 -6.16
C THR A 33 -2.66 10.21 -5.03
N LEU A 34 -2.81 10.66 -3.78
CA LEU A 34 -2.63 9.84 -2.58
C LEU A 34 -3.55 8.61 -2.59
N LEU A 35 -4.84 8.82 -2.90
CA LEU A 35 -5.82 7.72 -3.01
C LEU A 35 -5.43 6.72 -4.10
N ASN A 36 -5.07 7.21 -5.29
CA ASN A 36 -4.74 6.34 -6.41
C ASN A 36 -3.49 5.50 -6.12
N LYS A 37 -2.43 6.12 -5.59
CA LYS A 37 -1.19 5.40 -5.24
C LYS A 37 -1.40 4.42 -4.09
N SER A 38 -2.15 4.80 -3.06
CA SER A 38 -2.48 3.90 -1.94
C SER A 38 -3.25 2.67 -2.42
N ARG A 39 -4.20 2.84 -3.36
CA ARG A 39 -4.91 1.71 -3.98
C ARG A 39 -3.96 0.78 -4.73
N ILE A 40 -3.11 1.32 -5.60
CA ILE A 40 -2.14 0.52 -6.37
C ILE A 40 -1.22 -0.25 -5.43
N CYS A 41 -0.70 0.38 -4.38
CA CYS A 41 0.17 -0.29 -3.40
C CYS A 41 -0.55 -1.42 -2.64
N ASP A 42 -1.83 -1.27 -2.30
CA ASP A 42 -2.62 -2.33 -1.66
C ASP A 42 -2.82 -3.53 -2.61
N GLU A 43 -3.11 -3.27 -3.89
CA GLU A 43 -3.26 -4.31 -4.92
C GLU A 43 -1.94 -5.04 -5.20
N ASP A 44 -0.83 -4.31 -5.35
CA ASP A 44 0.50 -4.88 -5.56
C ASP A 44 0.95 -5.71 -4.35
N GLY A 45 0.65 -5.24 -3.14
CA GLY A 45 0.92 -5.98 -1.90
C GLY A 45 0.20 -7.33 -1.86
N LYS A 46 -1.09 -7.34 -2.23
CA LYS A 46 -1.90 -8.57 -2.34
C LYS A 46 -1.38 -9.50 -3.44
N ALA A 47 -1.05 -8.96 -4.61
CA ALA A 47 -0.51 -9.74 -5.71
C ALA A 47 0.81 -10.43 -5.32
N LYS A 48 1.70 -9.69 -4.65
CA LYS A 48 2.96 -10.21 -4.12
C LYS A 48 2.74 -11.31 -3.10
N ALA A 49 1.82 -11.10 -2.14
CA ALA A 49 1.50 -12.11 -1.13
C ALA A 49 0.96 -13.41 -1.77
N ASN A 50 0.06 -13.29 -2.75
CA ASN A 50 -0.48 -14.42 -3.49
C ASN A 50 0.59 -15.18 -4.29
N TYR A 51 1.51 -14.46 -4.95
CA TYR A 51 2.64 -15.06 -5.67
C TYR A 51 3.49 -15.93 -4.74
N TYR A 52 3.92 -15.40 -3.59
CA TYR A 52 4.76 -16.16 -2.65
C TYR A 52 3.99 -17.30 -1.99
N LYS A 53 2.71 -17.12 -1.69
CA LYS A 53 1.86 -18.22 -1.19
C LYS A 53 1.84 -19.38 -2.18
N ALA A 54 1.53 -19.11 -3.45
CA ALA A 54 1.51 -20.13 -4.50
C ALA A 54 2.90 -20.77 -4.73
N ALA A 55 3.97 -19.98 -4.66
CA ALA A 55 5.34 -20.50 -4.78
C ALA A 55 5.70 -21.45 -3.62
N ASN A 56 5.31 -21.12 -2.39
CA ASN A 56 5.55 -21.97 -1.22
C ASN A 56 4.70 -23.25 -1.24
N GLU A 57 3.44 -23.18 -1.69
CA GLU A 57 2.57 -24.35 -1.84
C GLU A 57 3.10 -25.35 -2.88
N LYS A 58 3.74 -24.88 -3.95
CA LYS A 58 4.40 -25.76 -4.93
C LYS A 58 5.57 -26.48 -4.28
N ARG A 59 6.48 -25.74 -3.64
CA ARG A 59 7.67 -26.28 -2.96
C ARG A 59 7.34 -27.31 -1.88
N GLY A 60 6.22 -27.16 -1.17
CA GLY A 60 5.77 -28.13 -0.16
C GLY A 60 5.14 -29.40 -0.73
N LYS A 61 4.78 -29.43 -2.01
CA LYS A 61 4.24 -30.61 -2.72
C LYS A 61 5.33 -31.42 -3.43
N ASP A 62 6.49 -30.81 -3.67
CA ASP A 62 7.68 -31.45 -4.25
C ASP A 62 8.57 -32.13 -3.18
N LEU A 63 8.14 -32.16 -1.92
CA LEU A 63 8.73 -32.91 -0.78
C LEU A 63 7.83 -34.08 -0.38
#